data_AF-A0A402DV19-F1
#
_entry.id   AF-A0A402DV19-F1
#
_cell.length_a   1.000
_cell.length_b   1.000
_cell.length_c   1.000
_cell.angle_alpha   90.00
_cell.angle_beta   90.00
_cell.angle_gamma   90.00
#
_symmetry.space_group_name_H-M   'P 1'
#
loop_
_entity.id
_entity.type
_entity.pdbx_description
1 polymer ?
#
loop_
_entity_poly.entity_id
_entity_poly.type
_entity_poly.pdbx_seq_one_letter_code
_entity_poly.pdbx_strand_id
1 'polypeptide(L)'
;MWRGAAPDEPPQRVPALVGPGRAAVVHAQDAAVADRPMWWQRTDVAAVVPGTARTAQVLDLPLVEDLAAGEVSGAGETVDVPPEALALLPGAPTTWVEHEDLTVDGAPVDWWVEGDGPGAVVHAVHVAGLAAGLAQAAGRWGARYAVEAVLADPSRAAEALLDDVADG
;
A
#
# COMPACT_ATOMS: atom_id res chain seq x y z
N MET A 1 28.15 -4.09 -29.67
CA MET A 1 26.75 -3.59 -29.66
C MET A 1 25.88 -4.72 -29.14
N TRP A 2 25.65 -4.79 -27.84
CA TRP A 2 24.76 -5.79 -27.25
C TRP A 2 23.33 -5.29 -27.47
N ARG A 3 22.62 -5.85 -28.46
CA ARG A 3 21.15 -5.72 -28.49
C ARG A 3 20.68 -6.55 -27.31
N GLY A 4 20.24 -5.90 -26.24
CA GLY A 4 19.62 -6.59 -25.12
C GLY A 4 18.48 -7.44 -25.66
N ALA A 5 18.55 -8.74 -25.45
CA ALA A 5 17.41 -9.62 -25.60
C ALA A 5 16.40 -9.25 -24.49
N ALA A 6 15.70 -8.14 -24.68
CA ALA A 6 14.38 -8.04 -24.07
C ALA A 6 13.59 -9.22 -24.66
N PRO A 7 12.99 -10.09 -23.84
CA PRO A 7 12.17 -11.16 -24.39
C PRO A 7 11.07 -10.52 -25.24
N ASP A 8 10.90 -11.03 -26.47
CA ASP A 8 9.88 -10.53 -27.41
C ASP A 8 8.45 -10.81 -26.90
N GLU A 9 8.31 -11.70 -25.90
CA GLU A 9 7.06 -12.14 -25.30
C GLU A 9 7.10 -12.01 -23.77
N PRO A 10 5.97 -11.67 -23.12
CA PRO A 10 5.84 -11.68 -21.67
C PRO A 10 6.12 -13.06 -21.05
N PRO A 11 6.64 -13.13 -19.81
CA PRO A 11 6.95 -14.39 -19.17
C PRO A 11 5.68 -15.14 -18.76
N GLN A 12 5.68 -16.46 -18.96
CA GLN A 12 4.56 -17.34 -18.55
C GLN A 12 4.46 -17.53 -17.03
N ARG A 13 5.50 -17.13 -16.28
CA ARG A 13 5.58 -17.26 -14.83
C ARG A 13 6.24 -16.04 -14.21
N VAL A 14 5.72 -15.60 -13.07
CA VAL A 14 6.18 -14.38 -12.38
C VAL A 14 6.34 -14.64 -10.88
N PRO A 15 7.33 -14.02 -10.21
CA PRO A 15 7.35 -13.98 -8.75
C PRO A 15 6.24 -13.06 -8.25
N ALA A 16 5.40 -13.55 -7.34
CA ALA A 16 4.27 -12.83 -6.79
C ALA A 16 4.07 -13.16 -5.30
N LEU A 17 3.44 -12.23 -4.58
CA LEU A 17 2.95 -12.44 -3.22
C LEU A 17 1.74 -13.38 -3.27
N VAL A 18 1.77 -14.41 -2.44
CA VAL A 18 0.72 -15.45 -2.35
C VAL A 18 0.13 -15.54 -0.95
N GLY A 19 0.44 -14.56 -0.11
CA GLY A 19 -0.03 -14.42 1.26
C GLY A 19 0.98 -13.69 2.15
N PRO A 20 0.64 -13.50 3.43
CA PRO A 20 1.49 -12.77 4.38
C PRO A 20 2.90 -13.36 4.47
N GLY A 21 3.91 -12.52 4.20
CA GLY A 21 5.32 -12.90 4.26
C GLY A 21 5.74 -13.99 3.25
N ARG A 22 4.91 -14.30 2.26
CA ARG A 22 5.12 -15.42 1.33
C ARG A 22 5.11 -14.95 -0.12
N ALA A 23 6.16 -15.31 -0.84
CA ALA A 23 6.26 -15.15 -2.29
C ALA A 23 6.48 -16.51 -2.96
N ALA A 24 5.93 -16.67 -4.16
CA ALA A 24 6.13 -17.84 -4.99
C ALA A 24 6.19 -17.45 -6.47
N VAL A 25 6.80 -18.31 -7.30
CA VAL A 25 6.70 -18.17 -8.75
C VAL A 25 5.42 -18.86 -9.23
N VAL A 26 4.46 -18.07 -9.71
CA VAL A 26 3.12 -18.52 -10.14
C VAL A 26 2.98 -18.47 -11.66
N HIS A 27 1.89 -19.01 -12.21
CA HIS A 27 1.55 -18.76 -13.61
C HIS A 27 1.07 -17.33 -13.79
N ALA A 28 1.45 -16.68 -14.89
CA ALA A 28 1.05 -15.31 -15.19
C ALA A 28 -0.47 -15.13 -15.20
N GLN A 29 -1.22 -16.12 -15.67
CA GLN A 29 -2.69 -16.12 -15.69
C GLN A 29 -3.34 -16.08 -14.29
N ASP A 30 -2.60 -16.43 -13.24
CA ASP A 30 -3.08 -16.41 -11.83
C ASP A 30 -2.59 -15.15 -11.09
N ALA A 31 -1.89 -14.25 -11.76
CA ALA A 31 -1.25 -13.08 -11.18
C ALA A 31 -1.84 -11.76 -11.68
N ALA A 32 -1.79 -10.75 -10.82
CA ALA A 32 -2.17 -9.37 -11.14
C ALA A 32 -1.20 -8.39 -10.50
N VAL A 33 -1.02 -7.22 -11.12
CA VAL A 33 -0.15 -6.17 -10.61
C VAL A 33 -0.91 -5.26 -9.66
N ALA A 34 -0.34 -5.02 -8.49
CA ALA A 34 -0.82 -4.01 -7.56
C ALA A 34 0.11 -2.78 -7.63
N ASP A 35 -0.42 -1.71 -8.18
CA ASP A 35 0.26 -0.42 -8.32
C ASP A 35 0.13 0.47 -7.08
N ARG A 36 -0.81 0.16 -6.18
CA ARG A 36 -0.94 0.75 -4.86
C ARG A 36 -0.69 -0.29 -3.76
N PRO A 37 0.17 0.00 -2.76
CA PRO A 37 0.53 -0.95 -1.70
C PRO A 37 -0.64 -1.57 -0.92
N MET A 38 -1.77 -0.89 -0.76
CA MET A 38 -2.94 -1.44 -0.07
C MET A 38 -3.45 -2.75 -0.69
N TRP A 39 -3.32 -2.89 -2.01
CA TRP A 39 -3.72 -4.09 -2.76
C TRP A 39 -2.80 -5.29 -2.50
N TRP A 40 -1.62 -5.12 -1.88
CA TRP A 40 -0.72 -6.24 -1.55
C TRP A 40 -1.30 -7.20 -0.51
N GLN A 41 -2.33 -6.75 0.22
CA GLN A 41 -3.08 -7.56 1.17
C GLN A 41 -4.09 -8.48 0.47
N ARG A 42 -4.51 -8.14 -0.76
CA ARG A 42 -5.60 -8.80 -1.50
C ARG A 42 -5.14 -10.01 -2.33
N THR A 43 -4.41 -10.91 -1.68
CA THR A 43 -3.96 -12.17 -2.30
C THR A 43 -5.09 -13.20 -2.52
N ASP A 44 -6.30 -12.87 -2.05
CA ASP A 44 -7.55 -13.57 -2.37
C ASP A 44 -8.03 -13.30 -3.81
N VAL A 45 -7.68 -12.14 -4.38
CA VAL A 45 -8.08 -11.74 -5.75
C VAL A 45 -7.19 -12.41 -6.80
N ALA A 46 -5.88 -12.36 -6.58
CA ALA A 46 -4.86 -12.97 -7.43
C ALA A 46 -3.54 -13.09 -6.66
N ALA A 47 -2.56 -13.79 -7.23
CA ALA A 47 -1.19 -13.65 -6.76
C ALA A 47 -0.67 -12.24 -7.11
N VAL A 48 -0.27 -11.47 -6.10
CA VAL A 48 -0.03 -10.03 -6.28
C VAL A 48 1.43 -9.75 -6.66
N VAL A 49 1.64 -9.04 -7.76
CA VAL A 49 2.94 -8.51 -8.16
C VAL A 49 3.01 -7.03 -7.79
N PRO A 50 3.79 -6.63 -6.77
CA PRO A 50 4.07 -5.23 -6.50
C PRO A 50 4.69 -4.56 -7.73
N GLY A 51 4.13 -3.44 -8.18
CA GLY A 51 4.62 -2.80 -9.39
C GLY A 51 3.95 -1.48 -9.69
N THR A 52 3.83 -1.17 -10.98
CA THR A 52 3.15 0.01 -11.52
C THR A 52 2.28 -0.43 -12.70
N ALA A 53 1.44 0.46 -13.23
CA ALA A 53 0.77 0.24 -14.51
C ALA A 53 1.75 -0.14 -15.64
N ARG A 54 3.00 0.35 -15.60
CA ARG A 54 4.02 -0.06 -16.58
C ARG A 54 4.49 -1.49 -16.37
N THR A 55 4.57 -1.96 -15.12
CA THR A 55 4.86 -3.37 -14.81
C THR A 55 3.78 -4.27 -15.38
N ALA A 56 2.51 -3.91 -15.22
CA ALA A 56 1.36 -4.64 -15.78
C ALA A 56 1.47 -4.77 -17.31
N GLN A 57 1.73 -3.65 -18.00
CA GLN A 57 1.91 -3.65 -19.46
C GLN A 57 3.08 -4.50 -19.95
N VAL A 58 4.21 -4.48 -19.26
CA VAL A 58 5.42 -5.23 -19.68
C VAL A 58 5.26 -6.73 -19.42
N LEU A 59 4.57 -7.10 -18.34
CA LEU A 59 4.33 -8.49 -17.97
C LEU A 59 3.04 -9.07 -18.56
N ASP A 60 2.24 -8.26 -19.26
CA ASP A 60 0.92 -8.60 -19.78
C ASP A 60 0.00 -9.20 -18.69
N LEU A 61 -0.06 -8.48 -17.56
CA LEU A 61 -0.88 -8.83 -16.40
C LEU A 61 -1.97 -7.77 -16.19
N PRO A 62 -3.17 -8.14 -15.70
CA PRO A 62 -4.17 -7.18 -15.27
C PRO A 62 -3.70 -6.40 -14.03
N LEU A 63 -4.32 -5.24 -13.75
CA LEU A 63 -4.21 -4.61 -12.44
C LEU A 63 -5.17 -5.28 -11.45
N VAL A 64 -4.80 -5.33 -10.17
CA VAL A 64 -5.69 -5.89 -9.13
C VAL A 64 -7.01 -5.09 -9.04
N GLU A 65 -6.95 -3.77 -9.21
CA GLU A 65 -8.13 -2.89 -9.20
C GLU A 65 -9.09 -3.11 -10.39
N ASP A 66 -8.64 -3.77 -11.46
CA ASP A 66 -9.53 -4.19 -12.55
C ASP A 66 -10.35 -5.45 -12.19
N LEU A 67 -9.89 -6.21 -11.18
CA LEU A 67 -10.46 -7.50 -10.79
C LEU A 67 -11.33 -7.43 -9.53
N ALA A 68 -11.16 -6.38 -8.73
CA ALA A 68 -11.86 -6.17 -7.47
C ALA A 68 -12.22 -4.69 -7.29
N ALA A 69 -13.41 -4.42 -6.75
CA ALA A 69 -13.95 -3.07 -6.65
C ALA A 69 -13.28 -2.22 -5.55
N GLY A 70 -12.79 -2.87 -4.49
CA GLY A 70 -12.16 -2.16 -3.38
C GLY A 70 -13.18 -1.48 -2.46
N GLU A 71 -14.39 -2.05 -2.33
CA GLU A 71 -15.46 -1.47 -1.52
C GLU A 71 -15.22 -1.71 -0.03
N VAL A 72 -14.96 -0.63 0.71
CA VAL A 72 -14.80 -0.66 2.16
C VAL A 72 -16.13 -0.97 2.83
N SER A 73 -16.11 -1.91 3.77
CA SER A 73 -17.26 -2.26 4.61
C SER A 73 -16.85 -2.29 6.08
N GLY A 74 -17.69 -1.72 6.94
CA GLY A 74 -17.47 -1.60 8.38
C GLY A 74 -17.92 -0.25 8.92
N ALA A 75 -18.33 -0.20 10.18
CA ALA A 75 -18.52 1.07 10.88
C ALA A 75 -17.19 1.46 11.53
N GLY A 76 -16.64 2.60 11.14
CA GLY A 76 -15.44 3.16 11.74
C GLY A 76 -15.68 4.52 12.37
N GLU A 77 -14.77 4.95 13.23
CA GLU A 77 -14.79 6.26 13.89
C GLU A 77 -13.79 7.21 13.24
N THR A 78 -14.20 8.44 12.95
CA THR A 78 -13.29 9.46 12.43
C THR A 78 -12.44 10.03 13.55
N VAL A 79 -11.12 9.98 13.38
CA VAL A 79 -10.11 10.41 14.37
C VAL A 79 -9.13 11.38 13.70
N ASP A 80 -8.63 12.36 14.46
CA ASP A 80 -7.58 13.28 14.00
C ASP A 80 -6.23 12.55 13.86
N VAL A 81 -5.48 12.89 12.81
CA VAL A 81 -4.10 12.43 12.65
C VAL A 81 -3.19 13.26 13.55
N PRO A 82 -2.31 12.65 14.37
CA PRO A 82 -1.38 13.37 15.21
C PRO A 82 -0.51 14.36 14.41
N PRO A 83 -0.33 15.62 14.87
CA PRO A 83 0.46 16.63 14.18
C PRO A 83 1.91 16.20 13.87
N GLU A 84 2.51 15.39 14.73
CA GLU A 84 3.86 14.84 14.57
C GLU A 84 3.96 13.92 13.35
N ALA A 85 2.91 13.13 13.07
CA ALA A 85 2.83 12.30 11.88
C ALA A 85 2.60 13.15 10.62
N LEU A 86 1.80 14.21 10.70
CA LEU A 86 1.59 15.16 9.60
C LEU A 86 2.88 15.91 9.23
N ALA A 87 3.74 16.20 10.20
CA ALA A 87 5.05 16.79 9.94
C ALA A 87 5.95 15.88 9.09
N LEU A 88 5.81 14.56 9.25
CA LEU A 88 6.46 13.53 8.43
C LEU A 88 5.69 13.21 7.14
N LEU A 89 4.53 13.80 6.86
CA LEU A 89 3.76 13.46 5.67
C LEU A 89 3.07 14.70 5.11
N PRO A 90 3.84 15.64 4.53
CA PRO A 90 3.26 16.77 3.83
C PRO A 90 2.36 16.23 2.70
N GLY A 91 1.06 16.52 2.79
CA GLY A 91 0.06 16.02 1.85
C GLY A 91 -0.79 14.83 2.33
N ALA A 92 -0.58 14.35 3.56
CA ALA A 92 -1.50 13.39 4.18
C ALA A 92 -2.84 14.06 4.57
N PRO A 93 -3.94 13.29 4.64
CA PRO A 93 -5.20 13.76 5.22
C PRO A 93 -5.02 14.05 6.72
N THR A 94 -5.81 15.00 7.23
CA THR A 94 -5.75 15.42 8.65
C THR A 94 -6.59 14.53 9.57
N THR A 95 -7.42 13.66 8.99
CA THR A 95 -8.29 12.72 9.69
C THR A 95 -8.18 11.34 9.05
N TRP A 96 -8.44 10.31 9.83
CA TRP A 96 -8.52 8.92 9.38
C TRP A 96 -9.73 8.23 10.03
N VAL A 97 -10.05 7.03 9.59
CA VAL A 97 -11.15 6.21 10.09
C VAL A 97 -10.59 4.98 10.79
N GLU A 98 -10.77 4.93 12.11
CA GLU A 98 -10.41 3.81 12.95
C GLU A 98 -11.47 2.72 12.87
N HIS A 99 -11.05 1.47 12.69
CA HIS A 99 -11.92 0.29 12.65
C HIS A 99 -11.46 -0.74 13.67
N GLU A 100 -12.41 -1.41 14.33
CA GLU A 100 -12.10 -2.64 15.09
C GLU A 100 -11.85 -3.82 14.14
N ASP A 101 -12.66 -3.95 13.10
CA ASP A 101 -12.55 -4.92 12.01
C ASP A 101 -12.77 -4.22 10.67
N LEU A 102 -11.80 -4.31 9.76
CA LEU A 102 -11.87 -3.69 8.43
C LEU A 102 -11.96 -4.78 7.35
N THR A 103 -12.94 -4.63 6.46
CA THR A 103 -13.09 -5.50 5.29
C THR A 103 -13.21 -4.69 4.01
N VAL A 104 -12.69 -5.26 2.92
CA VAL A 104 -12.76 -4.70 1.57
C VAL A 104 -13.22 -5.79 0.62
N ASP A 105 -14.35 -5.57 -0.06
CA ASP A 105 -15.08 -6.60 -0.82
C ASP A 105 -15.35 -7.88 0.02
N GLY A 106 -15.55 -7.72 1.33
CA GLY A 106 -15.74 -8.81 2.28
C GLY A 106 -14.48 -9.56 2.72
N ALA A 107 -13.29 -9.22 2.19
CA ALA A 107 -12.02 -9.77 2.63
C ALA A 107 -11.38 -8.90 3.74
N PRO A 108 -10.82 -9.49 4.81
CA PRO A 108 -10.18 -8.72 5.88
C PRO A 108 -8.89 -8.05 5.39
N VAL A 109 -8.67 -6.80 5.80
CA VAL A 109 -7.43 -6.05 5.57
C VAL A 109 -7.09 -5.23 6.82
N ASP A 110 -5.82 -4.90 7.00
CA ASP A 110 -5.37 -4.12 8.16
C ASP A 110 -5.54 -2.61 7.94
N TRP A 111 -5.53 -2.19 6.66
CA TRP A 111 -5.66 -0.80 6.25
C TRP A 111 -6.11 -0.67 4.79
N TRP A 112 -6.72 0.47 4.47
CA TRP A 112 -7.18 0.82 3.13
C TRP A 112 -7.12 2.33 2.88
N VAL A 113 -7.06 2.75 1.62
CA VAL A 113 -7.08 4.17 1.25
C VAL A 113 -8.02 4.41 0.09
N GLU A 114 -9.01 5.28 0.29
CA GLU A 114 -9.86 5.81 -0.76
C GLU A 114 -9.33 7.19 -1.21
N GLY A 115 -9.03 7.34 -2.50
CA GLY A 115 -8.45 8.57 -3.05
C GLY A 115 -6.95 8.73 -2.79
N ASP A 116 -6.46 9.96 -2.96
CA ASP A 116 -5.06 10.36 -2.75
C ASP A 116 -4.94 11.75 -2.12
N GLY A 117 -3.74 12.05 -1.61
CA GLY A 117 -3.39 13.34 -1.04
C GLY A 117 -4.23 13.73 0.19
N PRO A 118 -4.38 15.05 0.44
CA PRO A 118 -5.07 15.54 1.63
C PRO A 118 -6.56 15.22 1.70
N GLY A 119 -7.16 14.86 0.56
CA GLY A 119 -8.59 14.48 0.46
C GLY A 119 -8.83 12.98 0.61
N ALA A 120 -7.80 12.16 0.76
CA ALA A 120 -7.94 10.73 0.91
C ALA A 120 -8.63 10.36 2.24
N VAL A 121 -9.36 9.25 2.22
CA VAL A 121 -9.88 8.61 3.44
C VAL A 121 -9.00 7.41 3.74
N VAL A 122 -8.28 7.46 4.86
CA VAL A 122 -7.45 6.35 5.34
C VAL A 122 -8.24 5.55 6.35
N HIS A 123 -8.33 4.24 6.15
CA HIS A 123 -8.92 3.29 7.08
C HIS A 123 -7.83 2.43 7.68
N ALA A 124 -7.86 2.16 8.99
CA ALA A 124 -6.91 1.26 9.61
C ALA A 124 -7.46 0.60 10.87
N VAL A 125 -6.93 -0.58 11.19
CA VAL A 125 -7.24 -1.34 12.42
C VAL A 125 -6.18 -1.13 13.50
N HIS A 126 -4.95 -0.82 13.11
CA HIS A 126 -3.84 -0.64 14.05
C HIS A 126 -2.82 0.37 13.54
N VAL A 127 -1.91 0.79 14.43
CA VAL A 127 -0.91 1.84 14.18
C VAL A 127 -0.07 1.60 12.93
N ALA A 128 0.45 0.38 12.72
CA ALA A 128 1.21 0.07 11.51
C ALA A 128 0.38 0.22 10.21
N GLY A 129 -0.92 -0.11 10.25
CA GLY A 129 -1.84 0.08 9.14
C GLY A 129 -2.13 1.55 8.88
N LEU A 130 -2.34 2.34 9.94
CA LEU A 130 -2.49 3.80 9.85
C LEU A 130 -1.25 4.44 9.21
N ALA A 131 -0.07 4.07 9.67
CA ALA A 131 1.19 4.58 9.13
C ALA A 131 1.35 4.26 7.64
N ALA A 132 1.03 3.02 7.24
CA ALA A 132 1.06 2.59 5.84
C ALA A 132 0.04 3.36 4.98
N GLY A 133 -1.19 3.52 5.48
CA GLY A 133 -2.27 4.24 4.81
C GLY A 133 -1.96 5.72 4.59
N LEU A 134 -1.51 6.43 5.63
CA LEU A 134 -1.10 7.83 5.53
C LEU A 134 0.09 8.01 4.58
N ALA A 135 1.08 7.13 4.67
CA ALA A 135 2.25 7.16 3.78
C ALA A 135 1.87 6.93 2.32
N GLN A 136 0.95 5.99 2.04
CA GLN A 136 0.42 5.79 0.71
C GLN A 136 -0.36 7.02 0.22
N ALA A 137 -1.29 7.54 1.03
CA ALA A 137 -2.11 8.70 0.69
C ALA A 137 -1.25 9.93 0.33
N ALA A 138 -0.19 10.17 1.08
CA ALA A 138 0.76 11.26 0.84
C ALA A 138 1.75 11.01 -0.32
N GLY A 139 1.71 9.84 -0.97
CA GLY A 139 2.69 9.45 -1.99
C GLY A 139 4.10 9.23 -1.44
N ARG A 140 4.24 9.02 -0.12
CA ARG A 140 5.52 8.86 0.60
C ARG A 140 5.66 7.45 1.21
N TRP A 141 5.43 6.42 0.41
CA TRP A 141 5.43 5.02 0.89
C TRP A 141 6.67 4.62 1.72
N GLY A 142 7.84 5.19 1.42
CA GLY A 142 9.08 4.96 2.17
C GLY A 142 9.00 5.39 3.65
N ALA A 143 8.24 6.44 3.96
CA ALA A 143 8.18 7.04 5.30
C ALA A 143 7.34 6.23 6.31
N ARG A 144 6.63 5.17 5.88
CA ARG A 144 5.68 4.43 6.73
C ARG A 144 6.26 3.93 8.04
N TYR A 145 7.53 3.51 8.08
CA TYR A 145 8.16 3.01 9.32
C TYR A 145 8.52 4.15 10.27
N ALA A 146 8.97 5.29 9.75
CA ALA A 146 9.23 6.48 10.54
C ALA A 146 7.93 7.02 11.15
N VAL A 147 6.84 7.03 10.36
CA VAL A 147 5.50 7.41 10.80
C VAL A 147 4.97 6.45 11.86
N GLU A 148 5.13 5.13 11.67
CA GLU A 148 4.74 4.13 12.68
C GLU A 148 5.47 4.37 14.01
N ALA A 149 6.78 4.63 13.97
CA ALA A 149 7.56 4.92 15.16
C ALA A 149 7.06 6.17 15.91
N VAL A 150 6.68 7.22 15.17
CA VAL A 150 6.14 8.46 15.74
C VAL A 150 4.73 8.29 16.29
N LEU A 151 3.87 7.53 15.61
CA LEU A 151 2.53 7.22 16.10
C LEU A 151 2.58 6.35 17.37
N ALA A 152 3.57 5.46 17.48
CA ALA A 152 3.79 4.66 18.68
C ALA A 152 4.43 5.45 19.84
N ASP A 153 5.33 6.38 19.53
CA ASP A 153 5.99 7.25 20.50
C ASP A 153 6.27 8.64 19.89
N PRO A 154 5.42 9.65 20.16
CA PRO A 154 5.57 11.00 19.61
C PRO A 154 6.89 11.68 19.96
N SER A 155 7.57 11.26 21.04
CA SER A 155 8.86 11.84 21.42
C SER A 155 9.98 11.57 20.41
N ARG A 156 9.79 10.56 19.55
CA ARG A 156 10.73 10.18 18.49
C ARG A 156 10.60 11.00 17.21
N ALA A 157 9.68 11.96 17.14
CA ALA A 157 9.46 12.78 15.95
C ALA A 157 10.73 13.49 15.45
N ALA A 158 11.56 14.00 16.35
CA ALA A 158 12.81 14.66 15.99
C ALA A 158 13.85 13.71 15.38
N GLU A 159 13.93 12.46 15.87
CA GLU A 159 14.80 11.41 15.32
C GLU A 159 14.30 10.99 13.93
N ALA A 160 13.01 10.72 13.81
CA ALA A 160 12.38 10.30 12.57
C ALA A 160 12.52 11.34 11.43
N LEU A 161 12.44 12.63 11.75
CA LEU A 161 12.67 13.72 10.79
C LEU A 161 14.11 13.76 10.25
N LEU A 162 15.09 13.34 11.05
CA LEU A 162 16.48 13.29 10.61
C LEU A 162 16.72 12.11 9.66
N ASP A 163 16.14 10.95 9.97
CA ASP A 163 16.24 9.75 9.14
C ASP A 163 15.53 9.92 7.79
N ASP A 164 14.35 10.57 7.74
CA ASP A 164 13.62 10.85 6.48
C ASP A 164 14.43 11.71 5.51
N VAL A 165 15.23 12.65 6.01
CA VAL A 165 16.12 13.49 5.18
C VAL A 165 17.33 12.69 4.66
N ALA A 166 17.74 11.63 5.35
CA ALA A 166 18.87 10.81 4.93
C ALA A 166 18.48 9.78 3.84
N ASP A 167 17.22 9.36 3.80
CA ASP A 167 16.70 8.32 2.88
C ASP A 167 15.95 8.88 1.64
N GLY A 168 15.72 10.19 1.56
CA GLY A 168 15.05 10.89 0.44
C GLY A 168 15.99 11.47 -0.61
#